data_AF-A0A2K9AF82-F1
#
_entry.id   AF-A0A2K9AF82-F1
#
_cell.length_a   1.000
_cell.length_b   1.000
_cell.length_c   1.000
_cell.angle_alpha   90.00
_cell.angle_beta   90.00
_cell.angle_gamma   90.00
#
_symmetry.space_group_name_H-M   'P 1'
#
loop_
_entity.id
_entity.type
_entity.pdbx_description
1 polymer ?
#
loop_
_entity_poly.entity_id
_entity_poly.type
_entity_poly.pdbx_seq_one_letter_code
_entity_poly.pdbx_strand_id
1 'polypeptide(L)'
;MMKWIGRSIYVLAIVFISVVVFRLAYTAKLQEYYDAEVRENMDDDETLLTGLMTSLTIDYYQETPKIYEYISDEGDYQFNLSAYAIGISYGDEKYDGLMFVINDIKIVEDDELLENPIIRMSVTLSHQTLLVNDEYQNNGSIIFDPVLQFSIYNVPALFLFDAPNYTLIPNDDENAEPEYALIETLTLEYSNGETNDNGSYVFDEVPFFVASNEEYRDAVHDDHKDSNFAIDPESYRLSDDFGADGLTEDDIVAFNLVTEKDDLSAYNGVMWRIMLVYVLVVVIITYFLFFHKYVRLKLQRKQEKEVTVSKQAIFKDDVEDEK
;
A
#
# COMPACT_ATOMS: atom_id res chain seq x y z
N MET A 1 23.18 -32.09 -20.89
CA MET A 1 21.80 -31.82 -20.45
C MET A 1 21.73 -30.93 -19.21
N MET A 2 22.37 -31.27 -18.09
CA MET A 2 22.27 -30.51 -16.82
C MET A 2 22.62 -29.00 -16.90
N LYS A 3 23.61 -28.63 -17.73
CA LYS A 3 23.98 -27.20 -17.94
C LYS A 3 22.93 -26.40 -18.71
N TRP A 4 22.12 -27.03 -19.56
CA TRP A 4 21.05 -26.36 -20.28
C TRP A 4 19.84 -26.15 -19.37
N ILE A 5 19.52 -27.15 -18.55
CA ILE A 5 18.47 -27.08 -17.51
C ILE A 5 18.77 -25.94 -16.53
N GLY A 6 19.99 -25.85 -15.99
CA GLY A 6 20.37 -24.75 -15.07
C GLY A 6 20.30 -23.36 -15.69
N ARG A 7 20.54 -23.23 -17.01
CA ARG A 7 20.43 -21.96 -17.73
C ARG A 7 18.98 -21.57 -17.96
N SER A 8 18.11 -22.52 -18.26
CA SER A 8 16.67 -22.28 -18.38
C SER A 8 16.05 -21.88 -17.03
N ILE A 9 16.43 -22.55 -15.93
CA ILE A 9 15.99 -22.19 -14.57
C ILE A 9 16.46 -20.77 -14.21
N TYR A 10 17.71 -20.40 -14.56
CA TYR A 10 18.23 -19.06 -14.32
C TYR A 10 17.40 -17.97 -15.02
N VAL A 11 17.03 -18.18 -16.29
CA VAL A 11 16.20 -17.22 -17.03
C VAL A 11 14.83 -17.06 -16.39
N LEU A 12 14.19 -18.16 -15.99
CA LEU A 12 12.90 -18.11 -15.26
C LEU A 12 13.03 -17.37 -13.92
N ALA A 13 14.10 -17.62 -13.17
CA ALA A 13 14.37 -16.93 -11.92
C ALA A 13 14.56 -15.42 -12.11
N ILE A 14 15.26 -14.99 -13.17
CA ILE A 14 15.38 -13.56 -13.48
C ILE A 14 14.03 -12.93 -13.75
N VAL A 15 13.18 -13.57 -14.57
CA VAL A 15 11.83 -13.05 -14.88
C VAL A 15 11.01 -12.90 -13.61
N PHE A 16 10.99 -13.92 -12.75
CA PHE A 16 10.27 -13.87 -11.47
C PHE A 16 10.80 -12.77 -10.55
N ILE A 17 12.13 -12.69 -10.38
CA ILE A 17 12.76 -11.65 -9.54
C ILE A 17 12.53 -10.25 -10.12
N SER A 18 12.47 -10.11 -11.45
CA SER A 18 12.20 -8.81 -12.10
C SER A 18 10.85 -8.25 -11.68
N VAL A 19 9.81 -9.11 -11.60
CA VAL A 19 8.47 -8.70 -11.13
C VAL A 19 8.52 -8.24 -9.67
N VAL A 20 9.21 -8.99 -8.80
CA VAL A 20 9.36 -8.63 -7.38
C VAL A 20 10.11 -7.31 -7.22
N VAL A 21 11.23 -7.14 -7.91
CA VAL A 21 12.04 -5.91 -7.83
C VAL A 21 11.28 -4.71 -8.40
N PHE A 22 10.53 -4.90 -9.48
CA PHE A 22 9.67 -3.85 -10.03
C PHE A 22 8.61 -3.41 -9.01
N ARG A 23 7.94 -4.35 -8.35
CA ARG A 23 6.97 -4.03 -7.29
C ARG A 23 7.63 -3.27 -6.14
N LEU A 24 8.79 -3.72 -5.66
CA LEU A 24 9.54 -3.03 -4.61
C LEU A 24 9.96 -1.61 -5.04
N ALA A 25 10.41 -1.44 -6.29
CA ALA A 25 10.80 -0.14 -6.81
C ALA A 25 9.60 0.81 -6.95
N TYR A 26 8.43 0.27 -7.30
CA TYR A 26 7.18 1.02 -7.34
C TYR A 26 6.70 1.40 -5.93
N THR A 27 6.75 0.48 -4.96
CA THR A 27 6.44 0.80 -3.56
C THR A 27 7.39 1.86 -2.99
N ALA A 28 8.69 1.78 -3.30
CA ALA A 28 9.65 2.81 -2.89
C ALA A 28 9.37 4.18 -3.53
N LYS A 29 8.79 4.19 -4.75
CA LYS A 29 8.33 5.41 -5.40
C LYS A 29 7.13 6.02 -4.68
N LEU A 30 6.15 5.19 -4.28
CA LEU A 30 5.01 5.64 -3.49
C LEU A 30 5.43 6.14 -2.11
N GLN A 31 6.38 5.46 -1.47
CA GLN A 31 6.99 5.93 -0.22
C GLN A 31 7.57 7.33 -0.38
N GLU A 32 8.40 7.56 -1.40
CA GLU A 32 9.02 8.89 -1.60
C GLU A 32 7.98 9.99 -1.80
N TYR A 33 6.89 9.71 -2.52
CA TYR A 33 5.76 10.62 -2.69
C TYR A 33 5.05 10.89 -1.35
N TYR A 34 4.70 9.82 -0.63
CA TYR A 34 4.02 9.93 0.68
C TYR A 34 4.85 10.76 1.67
N ASP A 35 6.16 10.54 1.70
CA ASP A 35 7.08 11.24 2.59
C ASP A 35 7.22 12.72 2.24
N ALA A 36 7.18 13.05 0.95
CA ALA A 36 7.39 14.41 0.46
C ALA A 36 6.12 15.27 0.54
N GLU A 37 4.95 14.68 0.24
CA GLU A 37 3.71 15.45 0.07
C GLU A 37 2.71 15.20 1.21
N VAL A 38 2.64 13.98 1.74
CA VAL A 38 1.54 13.57 2.65
C VAL A 38 1.94 13.61 4.12
N ARG A 39 3.07 13.00 4.50
CA ARG A 39 3.43 12.78 5.92
C ARG A 39 3.49 14.05 6.76
N GLU A 40 4.01 15.14 6.21
CA GLU A 40 4.12 16.41 6.93
C GLU A 40 2.83 17.26 6.88
N ASN A 41 1.85 16.86 6.06
CA ASN A 41 0.61 17.60 5.82
C ASN A 41 -0.63 16.74 6.10
N MET A 42 -0.53 15.77 7.01
CA MET A 42 -1.64 14.84 7.31
C MET A 42 -2.86 15.54 7.92
N ASP A 43 -2.66 16.70 8.54
CA ASP A 43 -3.72 17.54 9.10
C ASP A 43 -4.44 18.40 8.03
N ASP A 44 -3.94 18.43 6.79
CA ASP A 44 -4.62 19.10 5.67
C ASP A 44 -5.48 18.08 4.90
N ASP A 45 -6.81 18.19 5.02
CA ASP A 45 -7.79 17.28 4.40
C ASP A 45 -7.53 17.09 2.89
N GLU A 46 -7.33 18.18 2.15
CA GLU A 46 -7.16 18.15 0.69
C GLU A 46 -5.88 17.38 0.30
N THR A 47 -4.76 17.69 0.96
CA THR A 47 -3.48 17.02 0.72
C THR A 47 -3.54 15.54 1.13
N LEU A 48 -4.13 15.22 2.29
CA LEU A 48 -4.26 13.85 2.76
C LEU A 48 -5.12 13.01 1.81
N LEU A 49 -6.31 13.50 1.44
CA LEU A 49 -7.23 12.79 0.55
C LEU A 49 -6.63 12.59 -0.84
N THR A 50 -6.01 13.62 -1.42
CA THR A 50 -5.30 13.52 -2.72
C THR A 50 -4.12 12.54 -2.63
N GLY A 51 -3.40 12.56 -1.52
CA GLY A 51 -2.33 11.62 -1.18
C GLY A 51 -2.79 10.17 -1.15
N LEU A 52 -3.91 9.90 -0.48
CA LEU A 52 -4.53 8.58 -0.39
C LEU A 52 -5.06 8.13 -1.75
N MET A 53 -5.74 9.00 -2.50
CA MET A 53 -6.20 8.72 -3.86
C MET A 53 -5.07 8.27 -4.78
N THR A 54 -3.97 9.03 -4.76
CA THR A 54 -2.80 8.77 -5.59
C THR A 54 -2.08 7.48 -5.16
N SER A 55 -1.87 7.30 -3.86
CA SER A 55 -1.06 6.20 -3.33
C SER A 55 -1.78 4.85 -3.33
N LEU A 56 -3.10 4.87 -3.16
CA LEU A 56 -3.95 3.67 -3.06
C LEU A 56 -4.75 3.40 -4.33
N THR A 57 -4.61 4.26 -5.34
CA THR A 57 -5.27 4.11 -6.65
C THR A 57 -6.80 4.19 -6.56
N ILE A 58 -7.34 5.01 -5.65
CA ILE A 58 -8.80 5.23 -5.52
C ILE A 58 -9.29 6.00 -6.74
N ASP A 59 -10.34 5.55 -7.42
CA ASP A 59 -10.79 6.18 -8.66
C ASP A 59 -11.52 7.50 -8.41
N TYR A 60 -12.34 7.54 -7.37
CA TYR A 60 -13.00 8.75 -6.92
C TYR A 60 -13.30 8.70 -5.42
N TYR A 61 -13.47 9.87 -4.82
CA TYR A 61 -14.27 10.02 -3.60
C TYR A 61 -15.31 11.12 -3.78
N GLN A 62 -16.40 11.05 -3.02
CA GLN A 62 -17.39 12.11 -2.94
C GLN A 62 -16.96 13.15 -1.91
N GLU A 63 -16.66 14.38 -2.34
CA GLU A 63 -16.23 15.46 -1.46
C GLU A 63 -17.38 16.01 -0.62
N THR A 64 -18.57 16.15 -1.23
CA THR A 64 -19.75 16.70 -0.53
C THR A 64 -21.05 16.07 -1.06
N PRO A 65 -21.96 15.63 -0.18
CA PRO A 65 -21.83 15.59 1.28
C PRO A 65 -20.85 14.51 1.77
N LYS A 66 -20.19 14.73 2.91
CA LYS A 66 -19.51 13.65 3.64
C LYS A 66 -20.56 12.64 4.13
N ILE A 67 -20.21 11.36 4.14
CA ILE A 67 -21.08 10.29 4.64
C ILE A 67 -21.23 10.38 6.16
N TYR A 68 -20.13 10.73 6.83
CA TYR A 68 -20.07 10.89 8.26
C TYR A 68 -18.97 11.89 8.62
N GLU A 69 -19.16 12.64 9.70
CA GLU A 69 -18.15 13.53 10.27
C GLU A 69 -18.34 13.64 11.79
N TYR A 70 -17.24 13.47 12.52
CA TYR A 70 -17.15 13.75 13.95
C TYR A 70 -15.88 14.56 14.21
N ILE A 71 -16.03 15.71 14.85
CA ILE A 71 -14.93 16.62 15.17
C ILE A 71 -14.89 16.79 16.69
N SER A 72 -13.73 16.50 17.27
CA SER A 72 -13.36 16.87 18.64
C SER A 72 -12.22 17.88 18.59
N ASP A 73 -12.49 19.11 19.00
CA ASP A 73 -11.54 20.22 19.05
C ASP A 73 -11.25 20.73 20.48
N GLU A 74 -11.83 20.07 21.49
CA GLU A 74 -11.67 20.38 22.91
C GLU A 74 -11.26 19.12 23.69
N GLY A 75 -10.69 19.31 24.90
CA GLY A 75 -10.28 18.21 25.77
C GLY A 75 -8.88 17.66 25.49
N ASP A 76 -8.58 16.53 26.11
CA ASP A 76 -7.28 15.86 26.02
C ASP A 76 -7.19 14.97 24.77
N TYR A 77 -8.32 14.72 24.10
CA TYR A 77 -8.44 13.87 22.90
C TYR A 77 -9.10 14.63 21.74
N GLN A 78 -8.28 15.28 20.91
CA GLN A 78 -8.73 16.05 19.75
C GLN A 78 -8.42 15.28 18.47
N PHE A 79 -9.38 15.27 17.53
CA PHE A 79 -9.27 14.61 16.23
C PHE A 79 -10.45 15.00 15.34
N ASN A 80 -10.28 14.80 14.04
CA ASN A 80 -11.36 14.80 13.06
C ASN A 80 -11.44 13.40 12.44
N LEU A 81 -12.65 12.83 12.45
CA LEU A 81 -12.98 11.57 11.80
C LEU A 81 -14.04 11.84 10.74
N SER A 82 -13.70 11.61 9.48
CA SER A 82 -14.60 11.79 8.35
C SER A 82 -14.76 10.48 7.58
N ALA A 83 -15.96 10.22 7.03
CA ALA A 83 -16.19 9.12 6.10
C ALA A 83 -16.64 9.62 4.73
N TYR A 84 -16.05 9.04 3.69
CA TYR A 84 -16.29 9.39 2.29
C TYR A 84 -16.75 8.17 1.51
N ALA A 85 -17.70 8.36 0.59
CA ALA A 85 -18.00 7.37 -0.43
C ALA A 85 -16.83 7.33 -1.42
N ILE A 86 -16.36 6.13 -1.76
CA ILE A 86 -15.23 5.92 -2.67
C ILE A 86 -15.54 4.84 -3.69
N GLY A 87 -14.89 4.93 -4.85
CA GLY A 87 -14.88 3.87 -5.85
C GLY A 87 -13.47 3.42 -6.19
N ILE A 88 -13.31 2.12 -6.42
CA ILE A 88 -12.06 1.51 -6.90
C ILE A 88 -12.31 0.58 -8.08
N SER A 89 -11.32 0.47 -8.96
CA SER A 89 -11.27 -0.52 -10.02
C SER A 89 -10.16 -1.53 -9.74
N TYR A 90 -10.50 -2.81 -9.68
CA TYR A 90 -9.54 -3.90 -9.55
C TYR A 90 -9.69 -4.88 -10.72
N GLY A 91 -8.82 -4.72 -11.72
CA GLY A 91 -8.93 -5.46 -12.97
C GLY A 91 -10.14 -4.97 -13.77
N ASP A 92 -11.08 -5.87 -14.06
CA ASP A 92 -12.33 -5.56 -14.76
C ASP A 92 -13.50 -5.31 -13.79
N GLU A 93 -13.28 -5.47 -12.48
CA GLU A 93 -14.29 -5.29 -11.44
C GLU A 93 -14.20 -3.88 -10.85
N LYS A 94 -15.36 -3.33 -10.49
CA LYS A 94 -15.49 -2.04 -9.82
C LYS A 94 -16.21 -2.26 -8.50
N TYR A 95 -15.75 -1.57 -7.47
CA TYR A 95 -16.31 -1.66 -6.14
C TYR A 95 -16.53 -0.27 -5.59
N ASP A 96 -17.73 -0.04 -5.07
CA ASP A 96 -18.00 1.06 -4.16
C ASP A 96 -17.62 0.68 -2.74
N GLY A 97 -17.39 1.70 -1.93
CA GLY A 97 -17.06 1.53 -0.54
C GLY A 97 -17.01 2.83 0.24
N LEU A 98 -16.51 2.69 1.45
CA LEU A 98 -16.31 3.77 2.41
C LEU A 98 -14.83 3.88 2.73
N MET A 99 -14.38 5.12 2.85
CA MET A 99 -13.08 5.48 3.41
C MET A 99 -13.32 6.30 4.66
N PHE A 100 -12.99 5.75 5.82
CA PHE A 100 -12.90 6.49 7.08
C PHE A 100 -11.50 7.05 7.20
N VAL A 101 -11.37 8.36 7.39
CA VAL A 101 -10.09 9.06 7.52
C VAL A 101 -10.05 9.74 8.87
N ILE A 102 -8.92 9.62 9.56
CA ILE A 102 -8.65 10.35 10.79
C ILE A 102 -7.47 11.32 10.59
N ASN A 103 -7.62 12.55 11.06
CA ASN A 103 -6.57 13.57 11.08
C ASN A 103 -6.73 14.54 12.25
N ASP A 104 -5.87 15.57 12.32
CA ASP A 104 -5.84 16.55 13.41
C ASP A 104 -5.70 15.91 14.80
N ILE A 105 -4.99 14.79 14.87
CA ILE A 105 -4.87 13.97 16.08
C ILE A 105 -3.98 14.67 17.11
N LYS A 106 -4.54 15.02 18.27
CA LYS A 106 -3.79 15.47 19.44
C LYS A 106 -4.30 14.74 20.66
N ILE A 107 -3.39 14.00 21.30
CA ILE A 107 -3.68 13.22 22.50
C ILE A 107 -2.76 13.71 23.60
N VAL A 108 -3.33 14.11 24.73
CA VAL A 108 -2.61 14.52 25.94
C VAL A 108 -2.70 13.39 26.96
N GLU A 109 -1.56 12.89 27.42
CA GLU A 109 -1.43 11.87 28.44
C GLU A 109 -0.52 12.41 29.55
N ASP A 110 -0.96 12.31 30.82
CA ASP A 110 -0.21 12.81 31.98
C ASP A 110 0.25 14.30 31.85
N ASP A 111 -0.62 15.18 31.36
CA ASP A 111 -0.36 16.61 31.08
C ASP A 111 0.71 16.86 29.98
N GLU A 112 1.11 15.85 29.22
CA GLU A 112 2.06 15.95 28.11
C GLU A 112 1.43 15.56 26.77
N LEU A 113 1.73 16.31 25.71
CA LEU A 113 1.29 15.95 24.36
C LEU A 113 2.05 14.70 23.91
N LEU A 114 1.31 13.65 23.55
CA LEU A 114 1.88 12.43 23.00
C LEU A 114 2.39 12.68 21.58
N GLU A 115 3.70 12.58 21.38
CA GLU A 115 4.29 12.68 20.05
C GLU A 115 4.04 11.39 19.26
N ASN A 116 3.49 11.53 18.04
CA ASN A 116 3.29 10.41 17.10
C ASN A 116 2.46 9.24 17.67
N PRO A 117 1.22 9.49 18.15
CA PRO A 117 0.37 8.43 18.68
C PRO A 117 0.09 7.38 17.60
N ILE A 118 0.11 6.11 18.00
CA ILE A 118 -0.27 4.99 17.12
C ILE A 118 -1.78 4.81 17.27
N ILE A 119 -2.50 4.86 16.16
CA ILE A 119 -3.97 4.81 16.15
C ILE A 119 -4.44 3.47 15.65
N ARG A 120 -5.37 2.84 16.38
CA ARG A 120 -6.15 1.72 15.87
C ARG A 120 -7.56 2.19 15.58
N MET A 121 -7.98 1.99 14.34
CA MET A 121 -9.37 2.15 13.94
C MET A 121 -9.98 0.76 13.77
N SER A 122 -11.06 0.50 14.50
CA SER A 122 -11.73 -0.80 14.54
C SER A 122 -13.18 -0.65 14.14
N VAL A 123 -13.67 -1.57 13.32
CA VAL A 123 -15.06 -1.63 12.88
C VAL A 123 -15.68 -2.96 13.30
N THR A 124 -16.95 -2.92 13.72
CA THR A 124 -17.79 -4.10 13.92
C THR A 124 -18.96 -4.06 12.95
N LEU A 125 -19.13 -5.15 12.20
CA LEU A 125 -20.19 -5.34 11.22
C LEU A 125 -21.31 -6.24 11.77
N SER A 126 -22.49 -6.15 11.19
CA SER A 126 -23.64 -6.97 11.56
C SER A 126 -23.52 -8.45 11.17
N HIS A 127 -22.58 -8.79 10.28
CA HIS A 127 -22.34 -10.15 9.81
C HIS A 127 -20.84 -10.49 9.81
N GLN A 128 -20.52 -11.79 9.89
CA GLN A 128 -19.15 -12.29 9.79
C GLN A 128 -18.72 -12.38 8.32
N THR A 129 -18.36 -11.24 7.73
CA THR A 129 -17.99 -11.12 6.31
C THR A 129 -16.53 -10.74 6.11
N LEU A 130 -15.86 -10.23 7.14
CA LEU A 130 -14.45 -9.83 7.07
C LEU A 130 -13.54 -11.05 7.16
N LEU A 131 -12.68 -11.25 6.16
CA LEU A 131 -11.68 -12.33 6.21
C LEU A 131 -10.43 -11.86 6.95
N VAL A 132 -10.27 -12.28 8.21
CA VAL A 132 -9.13 -11.92 9.07
C VAL A 132 -8.42 -13.21 9.51
N ASN A 133 -7.14 -13.35 9.15
CA ASN A 133 -6.33 -14.54 9.47
C ASN A 133 -6.98 -15.86 9.01
N ASP A 134 -7.49 -15.90 7.77
CA ASP A 134 -8.19 -17.06 7.17
C ASP A 134 -9.52 -17.45 7.85
N GLU A 135 -10.05 -16.63 8.75
CA GLU A 135 -11.34 -16.84 9.40
C GLU A 135 -12.27 -15.65 9.14
N TYR A 136 -13.56 -15.94 8.93
CA TYR A 136 -14.58 -14.91 8.82
C TYR A 136 -14.93 -14.38 10.20
N GLN A 137 -14.82 -13.06 10.34
CA GLN A 137 -15.11 -12.33 11.57
C GLN A 137 -16.02 -11.15 11.24
N ASN A 138 -16.66 -10.61 12.26
CA ASN A 138 -17.45 -9.40 12.13
C ASN A 138 -16.68 -8.15 12.62
N ASN A 139 -15.49 -8.34 13.21
CA ASN A 139 -14.63 -7.24 13.63
C ASN A 139 -13.39 -7.19 12.75
N GLY A 140 -13.02 -5.99 12.29
CA GLY A 140 -11.78 -5.71 11.59
C GLY A 140 -11.12 -4.46 12.14
N SER A 141 -9.80 -4.38 12.03
CA SER A 141 -9.08 -3.17 12.44
C SER A 141 -7.86 -2.91 11.55
N ILE A 142 -7.49 -1.64 11.47
CA ILE A 142 -6.23 -1.18 10.92
C ILE A 142 -5.45 -0.45 12.01
N ILE A 143 -4.13 -0.55 11.94
CA ILE A 143 -3.22 0.16 12.85
C ILE A 143 -2.41 1.12 11.99
N PHE A 144 -2.48 2.40 12.33
CA PHE A 144 -1.68 3.45 11.75
C PHE A 144 -0.58 3.85 12.73
N ASP A 145 0.66 3.67 12.29
CA ASP A 145 1.86 4.15 12.97
C ASP A 145 2.53 5.22 12.07
N PRO A 146 2.54 6.49 12.49
CA PRO A 146 3.05 7.60 11.68
C PRO A 146 4.56 7.52 11.41
N VAL A 147 5.29 6.73 12.19
CA VAL A 147 6.75 6.58 12.10
C VAL A 147 7.16 5.45 11.16
N LEU A 148 6.24 4.53 10.85
CA LEU A 148 6.48 3.44 9.91
C LEU A 148 6.43 3.90 8.45
N GLN A 149 7.05 3.10 7.60
CA GLN A 149 6.98 3.30 6.15
C GLN A 149 5.53 3.21 5.66
N PHE A 150 5.24 3.98 4.62
CA PHE A 150 4.00 3.88 3.89
C PHE A 150 3.79 2.43 3.43
N SER A 151 2.60 1.93 3.70
CA SER A 151 2.07 0.74 3.08
C SER A 151 0.57 0.93 2.93
N ILE A 152 -0.06 0.13 2.08
CA ILE A 152 -1.52 0.12 1.95
C ILE A 152 -2.25 -0.21 3.28
N TYR A 153 -1.53 -0.76 4.26
CA TYR A 153 -2.04 -1.08 5.59
C TYR A 153 -1.55 -0.11 6.68
N ASN A 154 -0.72 0.89 6.33
CA ASN A 154 -0.20 1.88 7.27
C ASN A 154 -0.45 3.30 6.72
N VAL A 155 -1.72 3.68 6.78
CA VAL A 155 -2.26 5.00 6.44
C VAL A 155 -3.33 5.33 7.49
N PRO A 156 -3.65 6.61 7.73
CA PRO A 156 -4.65 7.01 8.73
C PRO A 156 -6.08 6.81 8.20
N ALA A 157 -6.33 5.70 7.50
CA ALA A 157 -7.58 5.45 6.83
C ALA A 157 -7.99 3.96 6.86
N LEU A 158 -9.27 3.71 7.13
CA LEU A 158 -9.89 2.39 7.07
C LEU A 158 -10.80 2.32 5.85
N PHE A 159 -10.65 1.25 5.06
CA PHE A 159 -11.41 1.01 3.85
C PHE A 159 -12.37 -0.18 4.02
N LEU A 160 -13.62 0.00 3.63
CA LEU A 160 -14.62 -1.07 3.53
C LEU A 160 -15.26 -1.01 2.15
N PHE A 161 -15.29 -2.12 1.45
CA PHE A 161 -15.85 -2.21 0.10
C PHE A 161 -17.05 -3.15 0.06
N ASP A 162 -17.97 -2.88 -0.86
CA ASP A 162 -19.07 -3.75 -1.21
C ASP A 162 -18.57 -4.92 -2.09
N ALA A 163 -17.73 -5.74 -1.48
CA ALA A 163 -16.95 -6.80 -2.10
C ALA A 163 -16.86 -8.06 -1.22
N PRO A 164 -16.54 -9.24 -1.79
CA PRO A 164 -16.22 -10.43 -1.01
C PRO A 164 -15.08 -10.17 -0.03
N ASN A 165 -15.15 -10.78 1.17
CA ASN A 165 -14.22 -10.59 2.29
C ASN A 165 -14.26 -9.21 2.96
N TYR A 166 -15.18 -8.34 2.55
CA TYR A 166 -15.45 -7.04 3.16
C TYR A 166 -16.89 -7.01 3.70
N THR A 167 -17.82 -6.30 3.05
CA THR A 167 -19.21 -6.20 3.52
C THR A 167 -20.14 -7.20 2.83
N LEU A 168 -19.78 -7.77 1.66
CA LEU A 168 -20.69 -8.67 0.93
C LEU A 168 -21.01 -9.93 1.75
N ILE A 169 -22.29 -10.20 1.97
CA ILE A 169 -22.79 -11.39 2.67
C ILE A 169 -22.77 -12.57 1.69
N PRO A 170 -22.05 -13.67 2.01
CA PRO A 170 -22.04 -14.84 1.14
C PRO A 170 -23.45 -15.40 0.95
N ASN A 171 -23.88 -15.56 -0.31
CA ASN A 171 -25.14 -16.16 -0.68
C ASN A 171 -24.92 -17.23 -1.77
N ASP A 172 -25.47 -18.43 -1.56
CA ASP A 172 -25.34 -19.56 -2.48
C ASP A 172 -26.29 -19.46 -3.69
N ASP A 173 -27.26 -18.54 -3.68
CA ASP A 173 -28.15 -18.28 -4.82
C ASP A 173 -27.57 -17.19 -5.74
N GLU A 174 -27.02 -17.61 -6.88
CA GLU A 174 -26.44 -16.73 -7.90
C GLU A 174 -27.44 -15.72 -8.51
N ASN A 175 -28.75 -15.85 -8.27
CA ASN A 175 -29.78 -14.94 -8.79
C ASN A 175 -30.36 -13.99 -7.74
N ALA A 176 -29.92 -14.08 -6.48
CA ALA A 176 -30.34 -13.14 -5.45
C ALA A 176 -29.61 -11.81 -5.60
N GLU A 177 -30.31 -10.72 -5.28
CA GLU A 177 -29.66 -9.41 -5.15
C GLU A 177 -28.60 -9.47 -4.04
N PRO A 178 -27.42 -8.85 -4.23
CA PRO A 178 -26.37 -8.87 -3.23
C PRO A 178 -26.80 -8.12 -1.96
N GLU A 179 -26.59 -8.75 -0.82
CA GLU A 179 -26.81 -8.16 0.51
C GLU A 179 -25.46 -7.88 1.16
N TYR A 180 -25.40 -6.82 1.97
CA TYR A 180 -24.16 -6.33 2.54
C TYR A 180 -24.32 -6.07 4.04
N ALA A 181 -23.28 -6.40 4.80
CA ALA A 181 -23.21 -6.18 6.22
C ALA A 181 -23.18 -4.68 6.53
N LEU A 182 -23.90 -4.30 7.58
CA LEU A 182 -23.98 -2.92 8.05
C LEU A 182 -22.89 -2.67 9.09
N ILE A 183 -22.41 -1.43 9.17
CA ILE A 183 -21.47 -1.01 10.21
C ILE A 183 -22.26 -0.71 11.48
N GLU A 184 -22.00 -1.47 12.54
CA GLU A 184 -22.67 -1.32 13.84
C GLU A 184 -21.88 -0.42 14.78
N THR A 185 -20.56 -0.53 14.77
CA THR A 185 -19.69 0.23 15.67
C THR A 185 -18.37 0.57 15.00
N LEU A 186 -17.89 1.78 15.25
CA LEU A 186 -16.58 2.29 14.89
C LEU A 186 -15.87 2.78 16.16
N THR A 187 -14.66 2.31 16.41
CA THR A 187 -13.90 2.61 17.62
C THR A 187 -12.52 3.14 17.25
N LEU A 188 -12.05 4.15 17.98
CA LEU A 188 -10.67 4.64 17.91
C LEU A 188 -9.96 4.42 19.24
N GLU A 189 -8.80 3.78 19.17
CA GLU A 189 -7.90 3.52 20.30
C GLU A 189 -6.51 4.09 19.97
N TYR A 190 -5.76 4.46 21.00
CA TYR A 190 -4.39 4.94 20.83
C TYR A 190 -3.39 4.08 21.61
N SER A 191 -2.14 4.15 21.19
CA SER A 191 -0.98 3.63 21.90
C SER A 191 0.13 4.67 21.90
N ASN A 192 0.85 4.76 23.01
CA ASN A 192 2.05 5.57 23.16
C ASN A 192 3.32 4.89 22.60
N GLY A 193 3.18 3.73 21.94
CA GLY A 193 4.28 2.98 21.35
C GLY A 193 4.87 1.89 22.26
N GLU A 194 4.35 1.72 23.48
CA GLU A 194 4.71 0.59 24.32
C GLU A 194 4.34 -0.75 23.65
N THR A 195 5.22 -1.75 23.76
CA THR A 195 4.99 -3.08 23.19
C THR A 195 5.03 -4.16 24.27
N ASN A 196 4.16 -5.15 24.15
CA ASN A 196 4.16 -6.34 25.02
C ASN A 196 5.31 -7.32 24.69
N ASP A 197 5.41 -8.41 25.46
CA ASP A 197 6.44 -9.45 25.28
C ASP A 197 6.48 -10.10 23.89
N ASN A 198 5.37 -10.02 23.13
CA ASN A 198 5.26 -10.53 21.76
C ASN A 198 5.61 -9.46 20.70
N GLY A 199 6.00 -8.25 21.11
CA GLY A 199 6.32 -7.13 20.23
C GLY A 199 5.11 -6.46 19.59
N SER A 200 3.90 -6.68 20.12
CA SER A 200 2.69 -5.98 19.66
C SER A 200 2.44 -4.73 20.50
N TYR A 201 1.94 -3.67 19.87
CA TYR A 201 1.57 -2.44 20.58
C TYR A 201 0.51 -2.69 21.66
N VAL A 202 0.70 -2.04 22.79
CA VAL A 202 -0.27 -2.00 23.90
C VAL A 202 -1.11 -0.75 23.69
N PHE A 203 -2.39 -0.95 23.44
CA PHE A 203 -3.36 0.13 23.29
C PHE A 203 -4.03 0.41 24.64
N ASP A 204 -4.48 1.64 24.84
CA ASP A 204 -5.33 1.98 25.98
C ASP A 204 -6.56 1.07 26.00
N GLU A 205 -6.92 0.59 27.20
CA GLU A 205 -8.11 -0.25 27.39
C GLU A 205 -9.41 0.54 27.22
N VAL A 206 -9.35 1.87 27.34
CA VAL A 206 -10.46 2.79 27.14
C VAL A 206 -10.28 3.47 25.78
N PRO A 207 -11.20 3.24 24.82
CA PRO A 207 -11.14 3.94 23.54
C PRO A 207 -11.33 5.44 23.74
N PHE A 208 -10.68 6.24 22.89
CA PHE A 208 -10.86 7.69 22.91
C PHE A 208 -12.04 8.16 22.07
N PHE A 209 -12.64 7.27 21.27
CA PHE A 209 -13.87 7.54 20.56
C PHE A 209 -14.64 6.26 20.23
N VAL A 210 -15.98 6.35 20.32
CA VAL A 210 -16.88 5.28 19.86
C VAL A 210 -18.09 5.88 19.15
N ALA A 211 -18.30 5.48 17.90
CA ALA A 211 -19.56 5.66 17.19
C ALA A 211 -20.30 4.33 17.17
N SER A 212 -21.55 4.29 17.61
CA SER A 212 -22.33 3.04 17.62
C SER A 212 -23.81 3.32 17.38
N ASN A 213 -24.46 2.45 16.61
CA ASN A 213 -25.91 2.45 16.44
C ASN A 213 -26.65 1.70 17.58
N GLU A 214 -25.90 1.06 18.47
CA GLU A 214 -26.40 0.40 19.68
C GLU A 214 -25.91 1.11 20.96
N GLU A 215 -26.52 0.76 22.11
CA GLU A 215 -26.13 1.35 23.39
C GLU A 215 -24.72 0.88 23.81
N TYR A 216 -23.71 1.76 23.64
CA TYR A 216 -22.35 1.51 24.10
C TYR A 216 -22.15 1.96 25.56
N ARG A 217 -22.04 0.97 26.46
CA ARG A 217 -22.05 1.20 27.92
C ARG A 217 -20.67 1.35 28.55
N ASP A 218 -19.63 0.99 27.83
CA ASP A 218 -18.26 1.03 28.36
C ASP A 218 -17.73 2.46 28.42
N ALA A 219 -16.63 2.65 29.15
CA ALA A 219 -15.99 3.95 29.27
C ALA A 219 -15.40 4.40 27.92
N VAL A 220 -15.41 5.71 27.68
CA VAL A 220 -14.77 6.36 26.55
C VAL A 220 -14.15 7.65 27.09
N HIS A 221 -12.94 7.98 26.67
CA HIS A 221 -12.30 9.22 27.11
C HIS A 221 -13.10 10.44 26.67
N ASP A 222 -13.18 11.43 27.56
CA ASP A 222 -13.91 12.70 27.39
C ASP A 222 -15.37 12.57 26.91
N ASP A 223 -15.99 11.39 27.12
CA ASP A 223 -17.35 11.06 26.67
C ASP A 223 -17.55 11.24 25.15
N HIS A 224 -16.51 11.01 24.35
CA HIS A 224 -16.53 11.04 22.89
C HIS A 224 -17.32 9.88 22.29
N LYS A 225 -18.63 9.88 22.53
CA LYS A 225 -19.59 8.88 22.07
C LYS A 225 -20.56 9.48 21.06
N ASP A 226 -20.67 8.87 19.90
CA ASP A 226 -21.75 9.15 18.97
C ASP A 226 -22.76 8.00 18.93
N SER A 227 -23.88 8.19 19.64
CA SER A 227 -25.00 7.23 19.67
C SER A 227 -25.99 7.40 18.51
N ASN A 228 -25.79 8.38 17.63
CA ASN A 228 -26.61 8.58 16.43
C ASN A 228 -25.90 8.07 15.17
N PHE A 229 -24.80 7.35 15.34
CA PHE A 229 -24.03 6.80 14.24
C PHE A 229 -24.90 5.88 13.38
N ALA A 230 -25.07 6.25 12.12
CA ALA A 230 -25.78 5.46 11.14
C ALA A 230 -25.22 5.77 9.75
N ILE A 231 -24.89 4.72 9.01
CA ILE A 231 -24.46 4.83 7.61
C ILE A 231 -25.47 4.06 6.76
N ASP A 232 -26.11 4.79 5.86
CA ASP A 232 -27.04 4.22 4.89
C ASP A 232 -26.25 3.66 3.70
N PRO A 233 -26.37 2.37 3.34
CA PRO A 233 -25.68 1.82 2.19
C PRO A 233 -25.95 2.55 0.87
N GLU A 234 -27.15 3.10 0.68
CA GLU A 234 -27.49 3.87 -0.52
C GLU A 234 -26.68 5.17 -0.62
N SER A 235 -26.12 5.68 0.48
CA SER A 235 -25.36 6.93 0.49
C SER A 235 -23.97 6.83 -0.16
N TYR A 236 -23.41 5.62 -0.28
CA TYR A 236 -22.06 5.42 -0.82
C TYR A 236 -21.97 4.56 -2.08
N ARG A 237 -23.07 3.93 -2.51
CA ARG A 237 -23.16 3.09 -3.72
C ARG A 237 -23.41 3.91 -4.98
N LEU A 238 -22.47 4.78 -5.32
CA LEU A 238 -22.65 5.73 -6.41
C LEU A 238 -22.55 5.06 -7.79
N SER A 239 -21.84 3.93 -7.91
CA SER A 239 -21.63 3.26 -9.19
C SER A 239 -22.89 2.63 -9.77
N ASP A 240 -23.91 2.35 -8.95
CA ASP A 240 -25.22 1.88 -9.40
C ASP A 240 -25.94 2.91 -10.29
N ASP A 241 -25.63 4.20 -10.11
CA ASP A 241 -26.18 5.31 -10.89
C ASP A 241 -25.36 5.64 -12.14
N PHE A 242 -24.10 5.17 -12.22
CA PHE A 242 -23.27 5.36 -13.40
C PHE A 242 -23.75 4.40 -14.48
N GLY A 243 -24.32 4.92 -15.56
CA GLY A 243 -24.86 4.12 -16.65
C GLY A 243 -23.85 3.15 -17.27
N ALA A 244 -24.24 2.45 -18.34
CA ALA A 244 -23.41 1.40 -18.95
C ALA A 244 -22.00 1.85 -19.43
N ASP A 245 -21.78 3.16 -19.64
CA ASP A 245 -20.50 3.74 -20.03
C ASP A 245 -19.56 3.98 -18.81
N GLY A 246 -20.03 3.75 -17.59
CA GLY A 246 -19.31 4.00 -16.34
C GLY A 246 -19.31 5.49 -15.96
N LEU A 247 -18.37 5.86 -15.08
CA LEU A 247 -18.23 7.24 -14.58
C LEU A 247 -17.98 8.24 -15.72
N THR A 248 -18.88 9.22 -15.86
CA THR A 248 -18.80 10.30 -16.85
C THR A 248 -18.47 11.66 -16.22
N GLU A 249 -18.13 12.67 -17.04
CA GLU A 249 -17.94 14.04 -16.57
C GLU A 249 -19.21 14.63 -15.91
N ASP A 250 -20.39 14.25 -16.41
CA ASP A 250 -21.66 14.69 -15.84
C ASP A 250 -21.88 14.08 -14.43
N ASP A 251 -21.48 12.81 -14.23
CA ASP A 251 -21.56 12.14 -12.92
C ASP A 251 -20.60 12.78 -11.91
N ILE A 252 -19.38 13.10 -12.34
CA ILE A 252 -18.39 13.81 -11.51
C ILE A 252 -18.97 15.10 -10.94
N VAL A 253 -19.65 15.88 -11.78
CA VAL A 253 -20.30 17.13 -11.35
C VAL A 253 -21.56 16.87 -10.53
N ALA A 254 -22.37 15.87 -10.92
CA ALA A 254 -23.65 15.58 -10.25
C ALA A 254 -23.47 15.09 -8.80
N PHE A 255 -22.45 14.26 -8.57
CA PHE A 255 -22.18 13.65 -7.26
C PHE A 255 -21.04 14.34 -6.49
N ASN A 256 -20.49 15.46 -6.98
CA ASN A 256 -19.33 16.16 -6.42
C ASN A 256 -18.15 15.22 -6.18
N LEU A 257 -17.76 14.49 -7.23
CA LEU A 257 -16.68 13.52 -7.15
C LEU A 257 -15.34 14.20 -7.42
N VAL A 258 -14.35 13.84 -6.64
CA VAL A 258 -12.95 14.18 -6.89
C VAL A 258 -12.29 12.96 -7.52
N THR A 259 -11.73 13.14 -8.71
CA THR A 259 -11.03 12.10 -9.50
C THR A 259 -9.55 12.41 -9.73
N GLU A 260 -9.10 13.57 -9.24
CA GLU A 260 -7.74 14.05 -9.43
C GLU A 260 -6.73 13.21 -8.64
N LYS A 261 -5.58 12.95 -9.25
CA LYS A 261 -4.46 12.21 -8.68
C LYS A 261 -3.18 12.95 -9.04
N ASP A 262 -2.21 12.95 -8.13
CA ASP A 262 -0.94 13.59 -8.37
C ASP A 262 -0.11 12.85 -9.43
N ASP A 263 0.65 13.62 -10.20
CA ASP A 263 1.60 13.06 -11.14
C ASP A 263 2.83 12.52 -10.40
N LEU A 264 2.86 11.20 -10.26
CA LEU A 264 3.98 10.49 -9.67
C LEU A 264 5.28 10.54 -10.52
N SER A 265 5.31 11.21 -11.67
CA SER A 265 6.47 11.22 -12.58
C SER A 265 7.74 11.81 -11.95
N ALA A 266 7.59 12.80 -11.06
CA ALA A 266 8.70 13.43 -10.34
C ALA A 266 9.51 12.43 -9.50
N TYR A 267 8.86 11.41 -8.96
CA TYR A 267 9.47 10.40 -8.08
C TYR A 267 10.01 9.18 -8.84
N ASN A 268 9.88 9.13 -10.17
CA ASN A 268 10.43 8.04 -10.99
C ASN A 268 11.94 7.85 -10.83
N GLY A 269 12.67 8.88 -10.37
CA GLY A 269 14.10 8.80 -10.11
C GLY A 269 14.49 7.69 -9.13
N VAL A 270 13.70 7.47 -8.07
CA VAL A 270 13.94 6.41 -7.08
C VAL A 270 13.81 5.03 -7.73
N MET A 271 12.72 4.83 -8.47
CA MET A 271 12.47 3.59 -9.23
C MET A 271 13.59 3.29 -10.22
N TRP A 272 14.05 4.28 -11.00
CA TRP A 272 15.14 4.11 -11.96
C TRP A 272 16.46 3.71 -11.29
N ARG A 273 16.78 4.29 -10.13
CA ARG A 273 18.00 3.92 -9.37
C ARG A 273 17.96 2.46 -8.94
N ILE A 274 16.84 2.00 -8.40
CA ILE A 274 16.65 0.60 -7.97
C ILE A 274 16.75 -0.36 -9.16
N MET A 275 16.06 -0.04 -10.26
CA MET A 275 16.07 -0.84 -11.49
C MET A 275 17.47 -0.90 -12.13
N LEU A 276 18.23 0.21 -12.12
CA LEU A 276 19.60 0.24 -12.64
C LEU A 276 20.52 -0.67 -11.84
N VAL A 277 20.47 -0.61 -10.51
CA VAL A 277 21.24 -1.48 -9.62
C VAL A 277 20.90 -2.95 -9.90
N TYR A 278 19.61 -3.28 -10.03
CA TYR A 278 19.17 -4.63 -10.38
C TYR A 278 19.73 -5.11 -11.72
N VAL A 279 19.60 -4.32 -12.78
CA VAL A 279 20.12 -4.65 -14.11
C VAL A 279 21.64 -4.88 -14.05
N LEU A 280 22.38 -4.04 -13.32
CA LEU A 280 23.83 -4.19 -13.15
C LEU A 280 24.18 -5.52 -12.46
N VAL A 281 23.45 -5.90 -11.41
CA VAL A 281 23.62 -7.19 -10.73
C VAL A 281 23.33 -8.36 -11.66
N VAL A 282 22.23 -8.31 -12.41
CA VAL A 282 21.87 -9.36 -13.38
C VAL A 282 22.95 -9.51 -14.46
N VAL A 283 23.47 -8.40 -14.98
CA VAL A 283 24.56 -8.42 -15.97
C VAL A 283 25.82 -9.05 -15.40
N ILE A 284 26.22 -8.71 -14.17
CA ILE A 284 27.38 -9.30 -13.50
C ILE A 284 27.20 -10.81 -13.34
N ILE A 285 26.06 -11.26 -12.81
CA ILE A 285 25.79 -12.69 -12.60
C ILE A 285 25.76 -13.43 -13.94
N THR A 286 25.11 -12.86 -14.96
CA THR A 286 25.06 -13.44 -16.31
C THR A 286 26.47 -13.56 -16.89
N TYR A 287 27.31 -12.54 -16.72
CA TYR A 287 28.70 -12.59 -17.16
C TYR A 287 29.46 -13.75 -16.52
N PHE A 288 29.36 -13.92 -15.19
CA PHE A 288 30.05 -15.00 -14.48
C PHE A 288 29.55 -16.39 -14.87
N LEU A 289 28.25 -16.57 -15.07
CA LEU A 289 27.66 -17.86 -15.41
C LEU A 289 27.94 -18.31 -16.85
N PHE A 290 27.94 -17.38 -17.82
CA PHE A 290 27.97 -17.72 -19.23
C PHE A 290 29.29 -17.38 -19.92
N PHE A 291 29.90 -16.25 -19.57
CA PHE A 291 30.98 -15.66 -20.37
C PHE A 291 32.34 -15.74 -19.69
N HIS A 292 32.42 -15.72 -18.35
CA HIS A 292 33.69 -15.68 -17.62
C HIS A 292 34.64 -16.82 -18.01
N LYS A 293 34.15 -18.06 -18.10
CA LYS A 293 34.96 -19.21 -18.51
C LYS A 293 35.51 -19.05 -19.95
N TYR A 294 34.67 -18.58 -20.88
CA TYR A 294 35.06 -18.38 -22.27
C TYR A 294 36.05 -17.23 -22.43
N VAL A 295 35.85 -16.12 -21.71
CA VAL A 295 36.76 -14.97 -21.71
C VAL A 295 38.12 -15.37 -21.13
N ARG A 296 38.15 -16.09 -20.00
CA ARG A 296 39.40 -16.58 -19.40
C ARG A 296 40.18 -17.53 -20.32
N LEU A 297 39.48 -18.45 -20.99
CA LEU A 297 40.09 -19.35 -21.99
C LEU A 297 40.67 -18.58 -23.19
N LYS A 298 39.98 -17.53 -23.66
CA LYS A 298 40.46 -16.70 -24.79
C LYS A 298 41.67 -15.84 -24.41
N LEU A 299 41.70 -15.31 -23.19
CA LEU A 299 42.85 -14.58 -22.64
C LEU A 299 44.07 -15.49 -22.49
N GLN A 300 43.90 -16.70 -21.95
CA GLN A 300 44.98 -17.69 -21.83
C GLN A 300 45.55 -18.07 -23.20
N ARG A 301 44.70 -18.36 -24.20
CA ARG A 301 45.16 -18.67 -25.57
C ARG A 301 45.85 -17.49 -26.25
N LYS A 302 45.48 -16.25 -25.92
CA LYS A 302 46.14 -15.05 -26.45
C LYS A 302 47.53 -14.88 -25.83
N GLN A 303 47.66 -15.09 -24.52
CA GLN A 303 48.95 -15.10 -23.82
C GLN A 303 49.87 -16.23 -24.33
N GLU A 304 49.35 -17.45 -24.54
CA GLU A 304 50.12 -18.55 -25.12
C GLU A 304 50.61 -18.23 -26.54
N LYS A 305 49.77 -17.60 -27.38
CA LYS A 305 50.17 -17.15 -28.72
C LYS A 305 51.25 -16.07 -28.67
N GLU A 306 51.15 -15.08 -27.77
CA GLU A 306 52.18 -14.05 -27.59
C GLU A 306 53.52 -14.66 -27.12
N VAL A 307 53.50 -15.63 -26.20
CA VAL A 307 54.70 -16.35 -25.76
C VAL A 307 55.32 -17.15 -26.90
N THR A 308 54.52 -17.82 -27.72
CA THR A 308 55.01 -18.64 -28.86
C THR A 308 55.62 -17.78 -29.96
N VAL A 309 55.02 -16.62 -30.28
CA VAL A 309 55.57 -15.67 -31.28
C VAL A 309 56.87 -15.04 -30.79
N SER A 310 57.00 -14.71 -29.48
CA SER A 310 58.27 -14.19 -28.94
C SER A 310 59.40 -15.22 -29.00
N LYS A 311 59.12 -16.51 -28.78
CA LYS A 311 60.10 -17.58 -28.92
C LYS A 311 60.50 -17.81 -30.38
N GLN A 312 59.58 -17.69 -31.33
CA GLN A 312 59.88 -17.84 -32.76
C GLN A 312 60.71 -16.68 -33.33
N ALA A 313 60.63 -15.48 -32.75
CA ALA A 313 61.45 -14.33 -33.15
C ALA A 313 62.91 -14.41 -32.66
N ILE A 314 63.19 -15.22 -31.63
CA ILE A 314 64.55 -15.38 -31.06
C ILE A 314 65.39 -16.40 -31.86
N PHE A 315 64.77 -17.30 -32.64
CA PHE A 315 65.45 -18.34 -33.42
C PHE A 315 65.31 -18.14 -34.94
N LYS A 316 65.62 -16.95 -35.44
CA LYS A 316 66.05 -16.80 -36.84
C LYS A 316 67.56 -16.58 -36.82
N ASP A 317 68.30 -17.68 -36.75
CA ASP A 317 69.72 -17.69 -37.04
C ASP A 317 69.93 -17.45 -38.53
N ASP A 318 70.86 -16.54 -38.80
CA ASP A 318 71.49 -16.29 -40.08
C ASP A 318 72.00 -17.62 -40.68
N VAL A 319 71.49 -17.97 -41.86
CA VAL A 319 72.13 -18.99 -42.69
C VAL A 319 73.28 -18.27 -43.40
N GLU A 320 74.48 -18.46 -42.87
CA GLU A 320 75.73 -18.14 -43.56
C GLU A 320 75.79 -18.89 -44.90
N ASP A 321 75.97 -18.11 -45.97
CA ASP A 321 76.42 -18.59 -47.28
C ASP A 321 77.86 -19.11 -47.17
N GLU A 322 78.05 -20.42 -47.31
CA GLU A 322 79.36 -21.00 -47.66
C GLU A 322 79.49 -21.19 -49.18
N LYS A 323 80.67 -20.80 -49.66
CA LYS A 323 81.15 -20.74 -51.05
C LYS A 323 81.27 -22.07 -51.77
#